data_AF-A0A6A6JI70-F1
#
_entry.id   AF-A0A6A6JI70-F1
#
_cell.length_a   1.000
_cell.length_b   1.000
_cell.length_c   1.000
_cell.angle_alpha   90.00
_cell.angle_beta   90.00
_cell.angle_gamma   90.00
#
_symmetry.space_group_name_H-M   'P 1'
#
loop_
_entity.id
_entity.type
_entity.pdbx_description
1 polymer ?
#
loop_
_entity_poly.entity_id
_entity_poly.type
_entity_poly.pdbx_seq_one_letter_code
_entity_poly.pdbx_strand_id
1 'polypeptide(L)'
;MPFLAAALNVVGAIFLAHAIFSTHEHTSLHPLSPLPRDIPLELLLSLALLTTGIVLSSPPLKPIQWSHWAGKISREGPSREGYVTREGEEVLGDVDPYAYLGLEAGREGRRGFWGPREARERFLGWVKEGGEGVRLRLGSLWCEYT
;
A
#
# COMPACT_ATOMS: atom_id res chain seq x y z
N MET A 1 -7.05 8.38 -19.37
CA MET A 1 -8.24 7.98 -20.15
C MET A 1 -8.56 6.51 -19.85
N PRO A 2 -9.28 6.21 -18.75
CA PRO A 2 -9.48 4.83 -18.29
C PRO A 2 -10.18 3.96 -19.34
N PHE A 3 -11.09 4.55 -20.13
CA PHE A 3 -11.75 3.88 -21.24
C PHE A 3 -10.78 3.40 -22.33
N LEU A 4 -9.79 4.21 -22.70
CA LEU A 4 -8.81 3.85 -23.73
C LEU A 4 -7.91 2.70 -23.27
N ALA A 5 -7.44 2.75 -22.02
CA ALA A 5 -6.64 1.68 -21.43
C ALA A 5 -7.43 0.36 -21.36
N ALA A 6 -8.70 0.41 -20.92
CA ALA A 6 -9.58 -0.74 -20.91
C ALA A 6 -9.82 -1.31 -22.31
N ALA A 7 -10.10 -0.46 -23.30
CA ALA A 7 -10.30 -0.87 -24.68
C ALA A 7 -9.05 -1.55 -25.26
N LEU A 8 -7.86 -0.97 -25.05
CA LEU A 8 -6.60 -1.55 -25.50
C LEU A 8 -6.33 -2.92 -24.87
N ASN A 9 -6.64 -3.08 -23.57
CA ASN A 9 -6.48 -4.36 -22.88
C ASN A 9 -7.45 -5.43 -23.40
N VAL A 10 -8.72 -5.09 -23.61
CA VAL A 10 -9.72 -6.03 -24.13
C VAL A 10 -9.38 -6.43 -25.56
N VAL A 11 -9.12 -5.47 -26.45
CA VAL A 11 -8.76 -5.76 -27.84
C VAL A 11 -7.44 -6.52 -27.93
N GLY A 12 -6.43 -6.11 -27.16
CA GLY A 12 -5.13 -6.80 -27.10
C GLY A 12 -5.25 -8.23 -26.60
N ALA A 13 -6.10 -8.49 -25.59
CA ALA A 13 -6.35 -9.84 -25.09
C ALA A 13 -7.07 -10.73 -26.11
N ILE A 14 -8.07 -10.18 -26.82
CA ILE A 14 -8.79 -10.91 -27.87
C ILE A 14 -7.84 -11.28 -29.02
N PHE A 15 -7.04 -10.34 -29.51
CA PHE A 15 -6.07 -10.61 -30.57
C PHE A 15 -4.98 -11.59 -30.14
N LEU A 16 -4.50 -11.47 -28.89
CA LEU A 16 -3.52 -12.41 -28.35
C LEU A 16 -4.09 -13.83 -28.28
N ALA A 17 -5.32 -14.00 -27.79
CA ALA A 17 -5.99 -15.30 -27.76
C ALA A 17 -6.19 -15.87 -29.17
N HIS A 18 -6.58 -15.03 -30.12
CA HIS A 18 -6.74 -15.42 -31.52
C HIS A 18 -5.41 -15.90 -32.12
N ALA A 19 -4.33 -15.15 -31.94
CA ALA A 19 -3.03 -15.50 -32.50
C ALA A 19 -2.47 -16.79 -31.87
N ILE A 20 -2.67 -17.01 -30.56
CA ILE A 20 -2.32 -18.27 -29.88
C ILE A 20 -3.16 -19.44 -30.41
N PHE A 21 -4.44 -19.23 -30.68
CA PHE A 21 -5.25 -20.28 -31.29
C PHE A 21 -4.78 -20.60 -32.71
N SER A 22 -4.43 -19.59 -33.51
CA SER A 22 -3.86 -19.79 -34.86
C SER A 22 -2.52 -20.52 -34.83
N THR A 23 -1.63 -20.25 -33.86
CA THR A 23 -0.39 -21.03 -33.71
C THR A 23 -0.68 -22.49 -33.34
N HIS A 24 -1.66 -22.72 -32.47
CA HIS A 24 -2.07 -24.06 -32.05
C HIS A 24 -2.59 -24.87 -33.24
N GLU A 25 -3.52 -24.32 -34.01
CA GLU A 25 -4.07 -24.99 -35.20
C GLU A 25 -2.98 -25.27 -36.23
N HIS A 26 -2.10 -24.28 -36.50
CA HIS A 26 -1.02 -24.45 -37.47
C HIS A 26 -0.03 -25.55 -37.03
N THR A 27 0.36 -25.56 -35.76
CA THR A 27 1.31 -26.57 -35.24
C THR A 27 0.69 -27.96 -35.20
N SER A 28 -0.63 -28.05 -34.97
CA SER A 28 -1.37 -29.31 -34.96
C SER A 28 -1.50 -29.92 -36.36
N LEU A 29 -1.78 -29.09 -37.37
CA LEU A 29 -1.95 -29.55 -38.75
C LEU A 29 -0.61 -29.71 -39.49
N HIS A 30 0.39 -28.90 -39.14
CA HIS A 30 1.68 -28.84 -39.85
C HIS A 30 2.87 -28.84 -38.87
N PRO A 31 3.13 -29.94 -38.16
CA PRO A 31 4.13 -30.00 -37.09
C PRO A 31 5.58 -29.82 -37.57
N LEU A 32 5.87 -30.13 -38.84
CA LEU A 32 7.20 -29.99 -39.44
C LEU A 32 7.36 -28.71 -40.28
N SER A 33 6.29 -27.92 -40.46
CA SER A 33 6.36 -26.71 -41.26
C SER A 33 6.73 -25.51 -40.40
N PRO A 34 7.59 -24.60 -40.88
CA PRO A 34 7.86 -23.36 -40.18
C PRO A 34 6.57 -22.52 -40.07
N LEU A 35 6.47 -21.74 -38.99
CA LEU A 35 5.31 -20.85 -38.82
C LEU A 35 5.26 -19.81 -39.94
N PRO A 36 4.08 -19.58 -40.55
CA PRO A 36 3.88 -18.50 -41.50
C PRO A 36 4.11 -17.16 -40.81
N ARG A 37 4.63 -16.19 -41.56
CA ARG A 37 5.11 -14.90 -41.01
C ARG A 37 4.00 -14.04 -40.41
N ASP A 38 2.75 -14.23 -40.82
CA ASP A 38 1.62 -13.39 -40.39
C ASP A 38 1.29 -13.61 -38.90
N ILE A 39 1.34 -14.87 -38.44
CA ILE A 39 1.06 -15.26 -37.05
C ILE A 39 2.00 -14.58 -36.02
N PRO A 40 3.33 -14.60 -36.16
CA PRO A 40 4.21 -13.90 -35.22
C PRO A 40 4.06 -12.38 -35.30
N LEU A 41 3.68 -11.80 -36.45
CA LEU A 41 3.39 -10.36 -36.53
C LEU A 41 2.14 -10.00 -35.72
N GLU A 42 1.08 -10.81 -35.80
CA GLU A 42 -0.12 -10.66 -34.99
C GLU A 42 0.17 -10.80 -33.49
N LEU A 43 1.01 -11.77 -33.09
CA LEU A 43 1.45 -11.93 -31.70
C LEU A 43 2.21 -10.70 -31.19
N LEU A 44 3.18 -10.19 -31.96
CA LEU A 44 3.95 -9.01 -31.59
C LEU A 44 3.06 -7.77 -31.47
N LEU A 45 2.12 -7.59 -32.40
CA LEU A 45 1.15 -6.50 -32.35
C LEU A 45 0.25 -6.62 -31.12
N SER A 46 -0.28 -7.81 -30.85
CA SER A 46 -1.15 -8.07 -29.69
C SER A 46 -0.42 -7.82 -28.37
N LEU A 47 0.83 -8.27 -28.27
CA LEU A 47 1.68 -8.04 -27.11
C LEU A 47 1.96 -6.55 -26.92
N ALA A 48 2.26 -5.81 -27.99
CA ALA A 48 2.48 -4.36 -27.94
C ALA A 48 1.22 -3.62 -27.48
N LEU A 49 0.04 -3.99 -27.99
CA LEU A 49 -1.24 -3.40 -27.58
C LEU A 49 -1.56 -3.69 -26.12
N LEU A 50 -1.42 -4.95 -25.69
CA LEU A 50 -1.71 -5.37 -24.32
C LEU A 50 -0.77 -4.71 -23.31
N THR A 51 0.53 -4.71 -23.58
CA THR A 51 1.53 -4.05 -22.71
C THR A 51 1.27 -2.55 -22.62
N THR A 52 0.97 -1.89 -23.74
CA THR A 52 0.60 -0.47 -23.76
C THR A 52 -0.67 -0.21 -22.94
N GLY A 53 -1.70 -1.04 -23.10
CA GLY A 53 -2.95 -0.94 -22.34
C GLY A 53 -2.75 -1.11 -20.83
N ILE A 54 -1.90 -2.07 -20.42
CA ILE A 54 -1.56 -2.31 -19.01
C ILE A 54 -0.81 -1.09 -18.44
N VAL A 55 0.19 -0.56 -19.15
CA VAL A 55 0.95 0.62 -18.71
C VAL A 55 0.03 1.84 -18.56
N LEU A 56 -0.86 2.07 -19.52
CA LEU A 56 -1.83 3.18 -19.46
C LEU A 56 -2.92 2.98 -18.38
N SER A 57 -3.16 1.74 -17.96
CA SER A 57 -4.08 1.40 -16.87
C SER A 57 -3.48 1.63 -15.48
N SER A 58 -2.16 1.82 -15.38
CA SER A 58 -1.50 2.00 -14.09
C SER A 58 -1.91 3.33 -13.43
N PRO A 59 -2.18 3.33 -12.11
CA PRO A 59 -2.44 4.57 -11.38
C PRO A 59 -1.20 5.48 -11.42
N PRO A 60 -1.38 6.81 -11.38
CA PRO A 60 -0.26 7.73 -11.42
C PRO A 60 0.70 7.46 -10.26
N LEU A 61 2.00 7.59 -10.54
CA LEU A 61 3.04 7.44 -9.54
C LEU A 61 2.75 8.38 -8.36
N LYS A 62 2.69 7.82 -7.16
CA LYS A 62 2.57 8.63 -5.95
C LYS A 62 3.83 9.49 -5.80
N PRO A 63 3.70 10.78 -5.45
CA PRO A 63 4.87 11.64 -5.30
C PRO A 63 5.78 11.13 -4.18
N ILE A 64 7.10 11.17 -4.42
CA ILE A 64 8.18 10.72 -3.50
C ILE A 64 8.27 11.58 -2.20
N GLN A 65 7.49 12.66 -2.08
CA GLN A 65 7.41 13.45 -0.87
C GLN A 65 6.51 12.77 0.18
N TRP A 66 7.04 11.72 0.79
CA TRP A 66 6.40 10.95 1.87
C TRP A 66 5.90 11.85 3.01
N SER A 67 6.61 12.93 3.35
CA SER A 67 6.22 13.86 4.41
C SER A 67 4.98 14.70 4.06
N HIS A 68 4.88 15.18 2.81
CA HIS A 68 3.72 15.97 2.38
C HIS A 68 2.48 15.08 2.20
N TRP A 69 2.63 13.86 1.68
CA TRP A 69 1.53 12.91 1.54
C TRP A 69 1.05 12.35 2.88
N ALA A 70 1.97 11.98 3.79
CA ALA A 70 1.62 11.56 5.15
C ALA A 70 0.96 12.70 5.95
N GLY A 71 1.47 13.93 5.82
CA GLY A 71 0.87 15.11 6.42
C GLY A 71 -0.54 15.41 5.86
N LYS A 72 -0.77 15.15 4.57
CA LYS A 72 -2.08 15.30 3.94
C LYS A 72 -3.06 14.22 4.41
N ILE A 73 -2.65 12.96 4.50
CA ILE A 73 -3.47 11.85 5.04
C ILE A 73 -3.81 12.04 6.51
N SER A 74 -2.86 12.51 7.32
CA SER A 74 -3.10 12.82 8.74
C SER A 74 -4.12 13.95 8.92
N ARG A 75 -4.11 14.96 8.02
CA ARG A 75 -5.06 16.09 8.04
C ARG A 75 -6.43 15.77 7.46
N GLU A 76 -6.47 14.98 6.38
CA GLU A 76 -7.72 14.61 5.70
C GLU A 76 -8.41 13.43 6.38
N GLY A 77 -7.74 12.75 7.31
CA GLY A 77 -8.16 11.47 7.85
C GLY A 77 -8.15 10.39 6.76
N PRO A 78 -8.30 9.11 7.10
CA PRO A 78 -8.52 8.11 6.08
C PRO A 78 -9.82 8.48 5.36
N SER A 79 -9.73 8.92 4.09
CA SER A 79 -10.84 8.78 3.15
C SER A 79 -11.14 7.30 3.06
N ARG A 80 -12.02 6.83 3.94
CA ARG A 80 -12.50 5.46 4.02
C ARG A 80 -13.35 5.20 2.77
N GLU A 81 -12.70 4.92 1.66
CA GLU A 81 -13.24 3.95 0.72
C GLU A 81 -13.06 2.59 1.41
N GLY A 82 -14.15 2.14 2.05
CA GLY A 82 -14.15 1.09 3.05
C GLY A 82 -13.59 -0.23 2.54
N TYR A 83 -12.44 -0.63 3.07
CA TYR A 83 -12.10 -2.03 3.18
C TYR A 83 -12.70 -2.54 4.50
N VAL A 84 -13.87 -3.18 4.41
CA VAL A 84 -14.51 -3.86 5.53
C VAL A 84 -13.78 -5.18 5.75
N THR A 85 -12.96 -5.27 6.80
CA THR A 85 -12.50 -6.56 7.32
C THR A 85 -13.71 -7.33 7.84
N ARG A 86 -13.75 -8.64 7.56
CA ARG A 86 -14.90 -9.53 7.80
C ARG A 86 -15.15 -9.84 9.29
N GLU A 87 -14.32 -9.30 10.17
CA GLU A 87 -14.38 -9.50 11.61
C GLU A 87 -14.68 -8.13 12.20
N GLY A 88 -15.92 -7.96 12.66
CA GLY A 88 -16.46 -6.72 13.21
C GLY A 88 -15.86 -6.35 14.56
N GLU A 89 -14.54 -6.31 14.65
CA GLU A 89 -13.81 -5.60 15.69
C GLU A 89 -13.52 -4.21 15.14
N GLU A 90 -14.37 -3.26 15.51
CA GLU A 90 -14.00 -1.85 15.44
C GLU A 90 -12.75 -1.69 16.29
N VAL A 91 -11.58 -1.69 15.64
CA VAL A 91 -10.36 -1.16 16.23
C VAL A 91 -10.60 0.34 16.40
N LEU A 92 -11.25 0.67 17.52
CA LEU A 92 -11.23 1.95 18.20
C LEU A 92 -9.79 2.22 18.57
N GLY A 93 -9.07 2.73 17.60
CA GLY A 93 -7.70 3.14 17.71
C GLY A 93 -7.46 4.03 16.52
N ASP A 94 -7.63 5.32 16.76
CA ASP A 94 -7.04 6.44 16.02
C ASP A 94 -5.51 6.28 15.97
N VAL A 95 -5.04 5.21 15.33
CA VAL A 95 -3.64 4.89 15.14
C VAL A 95 -3.38 5.17 13.69
N ASP A 96 -2.90 6.39 13.42
CA ASP A 96 -2.33 6.74 12.13
C ASP A 96 -1.37 5.61 11.73
N PRO A 97 -1.59 4.91 10.59
CA PRO A 97 -0.71 3.85 10.12
C PRO A 97 0.76 4.30 9.98
N TYR A 98 0.98 5.61 9.93
CA TYR A 98 2.28 6.27 9.84
C TYR A 98 2.75 6.87 11.17
N ALA A 99 2.06 6.62 12.29
CA ALA A 99 2.47 7.06 13.62
C ALA A 99 3.87 6.56 14.00
N TYR A 100 4.30 5.40 13.49
CA TYR A 100 5.67 4.90 13.64
C TYR A 100 6.73 5.85 13.03
N LEU A 101 6.39 6.55 11.95
CA LEU A 101 7.25 7.56 11.33
C LEU A 101 7.31 8.86 12.14
N GLY A 102 6.43 9.02 13.14
CA GLY A 102 6.48 10.13 14.08
C GLY A 102 6.04 11.48 13.50
N LEU A 103 5.23 11.46 12.43
CA LEU A 103 4.76 12.64 11.72
C LEU A 103 3.40 13.13 12.23
N GLU A 104 3.18 13.11 13.55
CA GLU A 104 1.94 13.58 14.15
C GLU A 104 1.78 15.10 13.94
N ALA A 105 0.69 15.50 13.30
CA ALA A 105 0.23 16.88 13.17
C ALA A 105 1.30 17.88 12.65
N GLY A 106 2.14 17.46 11.71
CA GLY A 106 3.13 18.35 11.07
C GLY A 106 4.30 18.75 11.98
N ARG A 107 4.49 18.05 13.09
CA ARG A 107 5.77 18.05 13.82
C ARG A 107 6.56 16.82 13.41
N GLU A 108 7.80 17.04 13.00
CA GLU A 108 8.81 15.99 12.76
C GLU A 108 9.23 15.36 14.09
N GLY A 109 8.28 14.72 14.78
CA GLY A 109 8.53 14.01 16.02
C GLY A 109 9.20 12.69 15.70
N ARG A 110 10.49 12.71 15.32
CA ARG A 110 11.31 11.52 15.00
C ARG A 110 11.22 10.46 16.11
N ARG A 111 10.19 9.61 16.12
CA ARG A 111 10.06 8.50 17.09
C ARG A 111 11.17 7.46 16.91
N GLY A 112 11.86 7.46 15.76
CA GLY A 112 13.05 6.64 15.50
C GLY A 112 14.35 7.13 16.15
N PHE A 113 14.42 8.38 16.60
CA PHE A 113 15.52 8.87 17.45
C PHE A 113 15.02 8.98 18.88
N TRP A 114 15.12 7.88 19.64
CA TRP A 114 14.96 7.94 21.09
C TRP A 114 16.03 8.91 21.63
N GLY A 115 15.63 10.14 21.95
CA GLY A 115 16.50 11.14 22.54
C GLY A 115 16.83 10.76 23.97
N PRO A 116 18.05 10.27 24.29
CA PRO A 116 18.36 9.78 25.64
C PRO A 116 18.29 10.92 26.68
N ARG A 117 18.47 12.17 26.21
CA ARG A 117 18.41 13.38 27.05
C ARG A 117 16.99 13.70 27.51
N GLU A 118 16.02 13.63 26.61
CA GLU A 118 14.61 13.89 26.94
C GLU A 118 14.04 12.78 27.85
N ALA A 119 14.37 11.52 27.56
CA ALA A 119 14.03 10.41 28.43
C ALA A 119 14.65 10.56 29.83
N ARG A 120 15.90 11.03 29.91
CA ARG A 120 16.58 11.31 31.17
C ARG A 120 15.96 12.48 31.92
N GLU A 121 15.60 13.57 31.25
CA GLU A 121 14.94 14.71 31.89
C GLU A 121 13.56 14.34 32.42
N ARG A 122 12.79 13.55 31.67
CA ARG A 122 11.50 13.02 32.10
C ARG A 122 11.62 12.10 33.31
N PHE A 123 12.64 11.23 33.32
CA PHE A 123 12.96 10.39 34.48
C PHE A 123 13.40 11.23 35.69
N LEU A 124 14.25 12.24 35.49
CA LEU A 124 14.69 13.13 36.56
C LEU A 124 13.55 13.98 37.12
N GLY A 125 12.61 14.41 36.28
CA GLY A 125 11.36 15.05 36.71
C GLY A 125 10.54 14.12 37.59
N TRP A 126 10.31 12.88 37.14
CA TRP A 126 9.62 11.85 37.91
C TRP A 126 10.29 11.52 39.26
N VAL A 127 11.63 11.42 39.29
CA VAL A 127 12.38 11.21 40.53
C VAL A 127 12.26 12.42 41.47
N LYS A 128 12.27 13.64 40.93
CA LYS A 128 12.11 14.87 41.72
C LYS A 128 10.68 15.05 42.25
N GLU A 129 9.69 14.57 41.52
CA GLU A 129 8.28 14.52 41.92
C GLU A 129 7.98 13.39 42.92
N GLY A 130 9.02 12.72 43.43
CA GLY A 130 8.91 11.79 44.56
C GLY A 130 8.37 10.42 44.19
N GLY A 131 8.35 10.05 42.90
CA GLY A 131 7.97 8.71 42.46
C GLY A 131 6.61 8.25 43.02
N GLU A 132 5.65 9.18 43.20
CA GLU A 132 4.33 8.77 43.69
C GLU A 132 3.67 7.89 42.62
N GLY A 133 3.49 6.63 43.02
CA GLY A 133 3.16 5.52 42.16
C GLY A 133 1.91 5.78 41.33
N VAL A 134 1.93 5.20 40.13
CA VAL A 134 0.72 4.96 39.36
C VAL A 134 -0.24 4.21 40.28
N ARG A 135 -1.23 4.94 40.80
CA ARG A 135 -2.33 4.36 41.59
C ARG A 135 -3.26 3.65 40.61
N LEU A 136 -2.83 2.47 40.15
CA LEU A 136 -3.71 1.55 39.45
C LEU A 136 -4.74 1.08 40.46
N ARG A 137 -5.98 1.53 40.28
CA ARG A 137 -7.12 1.10 41.08
C ARG A 137 -7.50 -0.33 40.68
N LEU A 138 -6.76 -1.32 41.17
CA LEU A 138 -7.20 -2.72 41.18
C LEU A 138 -8.04 -2.96 42.43
N GLY A 139 -9.30 -2.50 42.37
CA GLY A 139 -10.29 -2.77 43.40
C GLY A 139 -9.96 -2.17 44.78
N SER A 140 -10.50 -2.79 45.83
CA SER A 140 -10.66 -2.25 47.19
C SER A 140 -9.53 -2.56 48.17
N LEU A 141 -8.34 -2.93 47.71
CA LEU A 141 -7.21 -3.28 48.59
C LEU A 141 -6.03 -2.36 48.31
N TRP A 142 -5.71 -1.55 49.31
CA TRP A 142 -4.54 -0.68 49.34
C TRP A 142 -3.34 -1.51 49.81
N CYS A 143 -2.28 -1.57 49.01
CA CYS A 143 -1.00 -2.14 49.40
C CYS A 143 0.06 -1.04 49.26
N GLU A 144 0.53 -0.52 50.39
CA GLU A 144 1.67 0.40 50.45
C GLU A 144 2.97 -0.41 50.39
N TYR A 145 3.87 -0.05 49.48
CA TYR A 145 5.27 -0.48 49.52
C TYR A 145 6.10 0.71 50.00
N THR A 146 6.71 0.57 51.19
CA THR A 146 7.82 1.42 51.63
C THR A 146 9.09 1.09 50.87
#